data_AF-A0A833X645-F1
#
_entry.id   AF-A0A833X645-F1
#
_cell.length_a   1.000
_cell.length_b   1.000
_cell.length_c   1.000
_cell.angle_alpha   90.00
_cell.angle_beta   90.00
_cell.angle_gamma   90.00
#
_symmetry.space_group_name_H-M   'P 1'
#
loop_
_entity.id
_entity.type
_entity.pdbx_description
1 polymer ?
#
loop_
_entity_poly.entity_id
_entity_poly.type
_entity_poly.pdbx_seq_one_letter_code
_entity_poly.pdbx_strand_id
1 'polypeptide(L)'
;MDQLGAQLCEAAKSGADPNELRGLIESGADVSYFDGHGLTPLMHASKHGHAHVVKILLEAGAPWNALSPSNLSAGDFAMEAGHQEAFDTLLNAGIQAELVLGTIARTENKNGNLDVDYLEDRVIFSEDKLMDSDSKAVMMAWEKPLMEAHAKAVCSGGGHILNIGFGMGLVDTAIQQYAPVKHTIIEAHPEVYERMLRTGWGEKDNVKIIFGRWQDVLPQLESYDGNSVLFSVIKLN
;
A
#
# COMPACT_ATOMS: atom_id res chain seq x y z
N MET A 1 -27.32 19.34 -10.98
CA MET A 1 -25.85 19.31 -10.84
C MET A 1 -25.54 19.97 -9.52
N ASP A 2 -24.73 19.32 -8.68
CA ASP A 2 -24.29 19.89 -7.41
C ASP A 2 -23.32 21.05 -7.70
N GLN A 3 -23.86 22.27 -7.61
CA GLN A 3 -23.11 23.49 -7.92
C GLN A 3 -21.97 23.72 -6.92
N LEU A 4 -22.12 23.30 -5.67
CA LEU A 4 -21.09 23.45 -4.64
C LEU A 4 -19.97 22.43 -4.85
N GLY A 5 -20.29 21.19 -5.19
CA GLY A 5 -19.29 20.18 -5.57
C GLY A 5 -18.45 20.62 -6.77
N ALA A 6 -19.08 21.19 -7.80
CA ALA A 6 -18.36 21.75 -8.95
C ALA A 6 -17.45 22.94 -8.58
N GLN A 7 -17.90 23.83 -7.69
CA GLN A 7 -17.09 24.92 -7.16
C GLN A 7 -15.90 24.41 -6.35
N LEU A 8 -16.10 23.35 -5.56
CA LEU A 8 -15.04 22.72 -4.78
C LEU A 8 -13.96 22.09 -5.69
N CYS A 9 -14.35 21.46 -6.81
CA CYS A 9 -13.39 20.98 -7.81
C CYS A 9 -12.55 22.11 -8.40
N GLU A 10 -13.18 23.24 -8.77
CA GLU A 10 -12.44 24.37 -9.34
C GLU A 10 -11.52 25.05 -8.31
N ALA A 11 -11.97 25.21 -7.07
CA ALA A 11 -11.17 25.72 -5.97
C ALA A 11 -9.98 24.79 -5.67
N ALA A 12 -10.20 23.47 -5.70
CA ALA A 12 -9.13 22.49 -5.51
C ALA A 12 -8.11 22.50 -6.64
N LYS A 13 -8.56 22.68 -7.88
CA LYS A 13 -7.72 22.79 -9.08
C LYS A 13 -6.87 24.07 -9.09
N SER A 14 -7.43 25.20 -8.67
CA SER A 14 -6.74 26.50 -8.63
C SER A 14 -5.80 26.66 -7.44
N GLY A 15 -5.90 25.78 -6.44
CA GLY A 15 -5.10 25.87 -5.22
C GLY A 15 -5.62 26.94 -4.26
N ALA A 16 -6.94 27.13 -4.21
CA ALA A 16 -7.61 28.16 -3.43
C ALA A 16 -7.15 28.18 -1.96
N ASP A 17 -7.31 29.34 -1.32
CA ASP A 17 -6.86 29.52 0.04
C ASP A 17 -7.69 28.65 1.02
N PRO A 18 -7.12 28.29 2.18
CA PRO A 18 -7.79 27.42 3.14
C PRO A 18 -9.16 27.91 3.64
N ASN A 19 -9.40 29.22 3.70
CA ASN A 19 -10.66 29.76 4.20
C ASN A 19 -11.77 29.61 3.15
N GLU A 20 -11.45 29.89 1.88
CA GLU A 20 -12.38 29.64 0.78
C GLU A 20 -12.76 28.16 0.71
N LEU A 21 -11.76 27.28 0.76
CA LEU A 21 -11.97 25.83 0.70
C LEU A 21 -12.85 25.33 1.86
N ARG A 22 -12.55 25.75 3.09
CA ARG A 22 -13.32 25.38 4.28
C ARG A 22 -14.73 25.97 4.22
N GLY A 23 -14.90 27.20 3.75
CA GLY A 23 -16.21 27.82 3.58
C GLY A 23 -17.11 27.04 2.61
N LEU A 24 -16.57 26.51 1.52
CA LEU A 24 -17.31 25.64 0.60
C LEU A 24 -17.74 24.33 1.27
N ILE A 25 -16.81 23.67 1.98
CA ILE A 25 -17.07 22.41 2.70
C ILE A 25 -18.13 22.62 3.81
N GLU A 26 -18.00 23.68 4.61
CA GLU A 26 -18.95 24.05 5.66
C GLU A 26 -20.33 24.43 5.11
N SER A 27 -20.39 24.93 3.88
CA SER A 27 -21.64 25.21 3.15
C SER A 27 -22.29 23.94 2.56
N GLY A 28 -21.66 22.77 2.74
CA GLY A 28 -22.19 21.48 2.31
C GLY A 28 -21.69 21.01 0.94
N ALA A 29 -20.56 21.54 0.43
CA ALA A 29 -19.93 20.98 -0.77
C ALA A 29 -19.49 19.53 -0.53
N ASP A 30 -19.90 18.62 -1.42
CA ASP A 30 -19.54 17.21 -1.33
C ASP A 30 -18.08 16.99 -1.74
N VAL A 31 -17.24 16.61 -0.77
CA VAL A 31 -15.82 16.31 -0.97
C VAL A 31 -15.57 15.05 -1.82
N SER A 32 -16.60 14.22 -2.02
CA SER A 32 -16.58 13.02 -2.88
C SER A 32 -17.15 13.27 -4.28
N TYR A 33 -17.56 14.50 -4.58
CA TYR A 33 -18.17 14.88 -5.86
C TYR A 33 -17.25 14.54 -7.04
N PHE A 34 -17.84 14.00 -8.11
CA PHE A 34 -17.17 13.82 -9.39
C PHE A 34 -17.64 14.89 -10.38
N ASP A 35 -16.68 15.60 -10.99
CA ASP A 35 -16.99 16.58 -12.02
C ASP A 35 -17.32 15.95 -13.38
N GLY A 36 -17.54 16.78 -14.41
CA GLY A 36 -17.84 16.31 -15.76
C GLY A 36 -16.69 15.53 -16.44
N HIS A 37 -15.49 15.55 -15.86
CA HIS A 37 -14.34 14.74 -16.31
C HIS A 37 -14.21 13.44 -15.51
N GLY A 38 -15.08 13.20 -14.51
CA GLY A 38 -14.97 12.07 -13.60
C GLY A 38 -13.80 12.23 -12.62
N LEU A 39 -13.42 13.47 -12.27
CA LEU A 39 -12.39 13.73 -11.27
C LEU A 39 -13.00 14.33 -10.00
N THR A 40 -12.45 13.93 -8.85
CA THR A 40 -12.80 14.48 -7.54
C THR A 40 -12.00 15.77 -7.24
N PRO A 41 -12.44 16.60 -6.28
CA PRO A 41 -11.62 17.72 -5.81
C PRO A 41 -10.22 17.28 -5.38
N LEU A 42 -10.11 16.12 -4.71
CA LEU A 42 -8.83 15.58 -4.26
C LEU A 42 -7.91 15.24 -5.44
N MET A 43 -8.43 14.62 -6.50
CA MET A 43 -7.66 14.34 -7.72
C MET A 43 -7.17 15.63 -8.40
N HIS A 44 -8.00 16.68 -8.46
CA HIS A 44 -7.60 17.97 -9.01
C HIS A 44 -6.48 18.62 -8.20
N ALA A 45 -6.61 18.65 -6.88
CA ALA A 45 -5.59 19.18 -5.98
C ALA A 45 -4.24 18.46 -6.17
N SER A 46 -4.29 17.12 -6.22
CA SER A 46 -3.11 16.28 -6.38
C SER A 46 -2.44 16.43 -7.74
N LYS A 47 -3.23 16.48 -8.82
CA LYS A 47 -2.74 16.69 -10.19
C LYS A 47 -1.99 18.01 -10.37
N HIS A 48 -2.34 19.04 -9.60
CA HIS A 48 -1.72 20.37 -9.68
C HIS A 48 -0.76 20.67 -8.51
N GLY A 49 -0.55 19.70 -7.61
CA GLY A 49 0.44 19.77 -6.55
C GLY A 49 0.06 20.64 -5.36
N HIS A 50 -1.22 20.92 -5.15
CA HIS A 50 -1.71 21.77 -4.06
C HIS A 50 -1.81 20.98 -2.76
N ALA A 51 -0.66 20.68 -2.14
CA ALA A 51 -0.57 19.84 -0.95
C ALA A 51 -1.42 20.36 0.23
N HIS A 52 -1.54 21.68 0.39
CA HIS A 52 -2.41 22.27 1.42
C HIS A 52 -3.89 21.95 1.19
N VAL A 53 -4.35 22.00 -0.07
CA VAL A 53 -5.71 21.63 -0.46
C VAL A 53 -5.95 20.13 -0.25
N VAL A 54 -4.99 19.29 -0.67
CA VAL A 54 -5.01 17.83 -0.43
C VAL A 54 -5.25 17.53 1.05
N LYS A 55 -4.47 18.18 1.92
CA LYS A 55 -4.60 18.00 3.38
C LYS A 55 -6.00 18.40 3.89
N ILE A 56 -6.54 19.54 3.47
CA ILE A 56 -7.85 20.02 3.91
C ILE A 56 -8.97 19.07 3.46
N LEU A 57 -8.91 18.59 2.23
CA LEU A 57 -9.90 17.66 1.69
C LEU A 57 -9.87 16.31 2.43
N LEU A 58 -8.68 15.79 2.75
CA LEU A 58 -8.54 14.57 3.55
C LEU A 58 -9.06 14.75 4.98
N GLU A 59 -8.76 15.88 5.62
CA GLU A 59 -9.32 16.23 6.94
C GLU A 59 -10.86 16.32 6.92
N ALA A 60 -11.43 16.71 5.78
CA ALA A 60 -12.87 16.76 5.56
C ALA A 60 -13.49 15.41 5.14
N GLY A 61 -12.70 14.34 5.07
CA GLY A 61 -13.17 12.98 4.78
C GLY A 61 -13.26 12.65 3.29
N ALA A 62 -12.55 13.37 2.41
CA ALA A 62 -12.49 13.01 1.01
C ALA A 62 -11.92 11.58 0.84
N PRO A 63 -12.53 10.73 -0.01
CA PRO A 63 -12.06 9.37 -0.23
C PRO A 63 -10.71 9.37 -0.97
N TRP A 64 -9.64 8.99 -0.27
CA TRP A 64 -8.28 8.98 -0.81
C TRP A 64 -8.07 7.93 -1.91
N ASN A 65 -8.86 6.86 -1.91
CA ASN A 65 -8.77 5.71 -2.82
C ASN A 65 -9.78 5.76 -3.99
N ALA A 66 -10.47 6.88 -4.20
CA ALA A 66 -11.36 7.04 -5.35
C ALA A 66 -10.58 6.94 -6.67
N LEU A 67 -11.22 6.41 -7.72
CA LEU A 67 -10.60 6.20 -9.04
C LEU A 67 -11.32 7.01 -10.12
N SER A 68 -10.53 7.62 -10.99
CA SER A 68 -11.00 8.29 -12.20
C SER A 68 -11.43 7.27 -13.27
N PRO A 69 -12.09 7.69 -14.37
CA PRO A 69 -12.43 6.82 -15.49
C PRO A 69 -11.23 6.12 -16.13
N SER A 70 -10.02 6.68 -15.98
CA SER A 70 -8.76 6.08 -16.44
C SER A 70 -8.11 5.16 -15.41
N ASN A 71 -8.82 4.83 -14.32
CA ASN A 71 -8.34 3.99 -13.22
C ASN A 71 -7.14 4.58 -12.47
N LEU A 72 -7.04 5.92 -12.41
CA LEU A 72 -6.02 6.65 -11.65
C LEU A 72 -6.62 7.25 -10.38
N SER A 73 -5.92 7.08 -9.26
CA SER A 73 -6.19 7.70 -7.96
C SER A 73 -5.61 9.10 -7.84
N ALA A 74 -5.92 9.81 -6.76
CA ALA A 74 -5.27 11.09 -6.45
C ALA A 74 -3.74 10.94 -6.28
N GLY A 75 -3.28 9.81 -5.73
CA GLY A 75 -1.84 9.50 -5.59
C GLY A 75 -1.15 9.35 -6.94
N ASP A 76 -1.80 8.66 -7.89
CA ASP A 76 -1.26 8.48 -9.24
C ASP A 76 -1.10 9.83 -9.95
N PHE A 77 -2.11 10.70 -9.85
CA PHE A 77 -2.02 12.05 -10.42
C PHE A 77 -0.88 12.89 -9.82
N ALA A 78 -0.66 12.83 -8.50
CA ALA A 78 0.45 13.53 -7.86
C ALA A 78 1.81 12.99 -8.33
N MET A 79 1.93 11.66 -8.44
CA MET A 79 3.17 11.00 -8.86
C MET A 79 3.50 11.26 -10.34
N GLU A 80 2.52 11.11 -11.25
CA GLU A 80 2.70 11.36 -12.69
C GLU A 80 3.07 12.83 -12.97
N ALA A 81 2.55 13.76 -12.17
CA ALA A 81 2.86 15.18 -12.29
C ALA A 81 4.13 15.61 -11.51
N GLY A 82 4.76 14.71 -10.74
CA GLY A 82 5.99 14.98 -9.99
C GLY A 82 5.80 15.81 -8.71
N HIS A 83 4.59 15.80 -8.14
CA HIS A 83 4.23 16.58 -6.95
C HIS A 83 4.43 15.78 -5.65
N GLN A 84 5.69 15.66 -5.23
CA GLN A 84 6.10 14.83 -4.10
C GLN A 84 5.38 15.19 -2.78
N GLU A 85 5.21 16.47 -2.45
CA GLU A 85 4.58 16.86 -1.17
C GLU A 85 3.10 16.45 -1.10
N ALA A 86 2.37 16.57 -2.21
CA ALA A 86 0.99 16.11 -2.32
C ALA A 86 0.91 14.58 -2.25
N PHE A 87 1.84 13.90 -2.90
CA PHE A 87 1.97 12.45 -2.84
C PHE A 87 2.25 11.96 -1.41
N ASP A 88 3.23 12.56 -0.71
CA ASP A 88 3.57 12.18 0.67
C ASP A 88 2.39 12.41 1.62
N THR A 89 1.62 13.48 1.41
CA THR A 89 0.41 13.76 2.21
C THR A 89 -0.65 12.68 1.99
N LEU A 90 -0.92 12.31 0.74
CA LEU A 90 -1.85 11.23 0.40
C LEU A 90 -1.38 9.87 0.90
N LEU A 91 -0.09 9.58 0.72
CA LEU A 91 0.52 8.36 1.19
C LEU A 91 0.33 8.25 2.69
N ASN A 92 0.63 9.30 3.46
CA ASN A 92 0.46 9.37 4.91
C ASN A 92 -1.00 9.22 5.37
N ALA A 93 -1.97 9.78 4.64
CA ALA A 93 -3.39 9.67 4.99
C ALA A 93 -3.99 8.32 4.60
N GLY A 94 -3.56 7.78 3.45
CA GLY A 94 -3.75 6.39 3.07
C GLY A 94 -3.26 5.53 4.22
N ILE A 95 -1.99 5.75 4.61
CA ILE A 95 -1.21 5.34 5.80
C ILE A 95 -1.83 5.78 7.16
N GLN A 96 -3.09 6.19 7.26
CA GLN A 96 -3.74 6.31 8.58
C GLN A 96 -5.09 5.63 8.59
N ALA A 97 -5.74 5.58 7.43
CA ALA A 97 -7.03 4.97 7.25
C ALA A 97 -6.97 3.45 7.50
N GLU A 98 -5.98 2.73 6.97
CA GLU A 98 -5.97 1.27 7.05
C GLU A 98 -5.60 0.75 8.46
N LEU A 99 -4.77 1.46 9.23
CA LEU A 99 -4.47 1.14 10.64
C LEU A 99 -5.74 1.22 11.45
N VAL A 100 -6.53 2.28 11.25
CA VAL A 100 -7.81 2.46 11.93
C VAL A 100 -8.78 1.36 11.49
N LEU A 101 -8.98 1.15 10.18
CA LEU A 101 -9.88 0.13 9.64
C LEU A 101 -9.51 -1.28 10.12
N GLY A 102 -8.23 -1.64 10.05
CA GLY A 102 -7.81 -2.96 10.54
C GLY A 102 -7.84 -3.09 12.07
N THR A 103 -7.82 -1.98 12.83
CA THR A 103 -8.08 -2.01 14.28
C THR A 103 -9.55 -2.24 14.57
N ILE A 104 -10.45 -1.62 13.80
CA ILE A 104 -11.89 -1.85 13.90
C ILE A 104 -12.23 -3.29 13.51
N ALA A 105 -11.72 -3.80 12.39
CA ALA A 105 -11.93 -5.19 11.96
C ALA A 105 -11.48 -6.21 13.01
N ARG A 106 -10.34 -5.98 13.68
CA ARG A 106 -9.87 -6.81 14.81
C ARG A 106 -10.75 -6.72 16.05
N THR A 107 -11.40 -5.58 16.26
CA THR A 107 -12.28 -5.35 17.42
C THR A 107 -13.66 -5.98 17.18
N GLU A 108 -14.17 -5.94 15.95
CA GLU A 108 -15.40 -6.63 15.52
C GLU A 108 -15.24 -8.16 15.58
N ASN A 109 -14.06 -8.69 15.26
CA ASN A 109 -13.72 -10.12 15.38
C ASN A 109 -13.65 -10.66 16.83
N LYS A 110 -13.80 -9.82 17.87
CA LYS A 110 -13.97 -10.33 19.24
C LYS A 110 -15.39 -10.86 19.52
N ASN A 111 -16.36 -10.56 18.66
CA ASN A 111 -17.76 -11.00 18.83
C ASN A 111 -18.22 -12.04 17.79
N GLY A 112 -17.40 -12.37 16.79
CA GLY A 112 -17.71 -13.33 15.74
C GLY A 112 -16.58 -14.33 15.56
N ASN A 113 -16.84 -15.59 15.88
CA ASN A 113 -15.94 -16.71 15.70
C ASN A 113 -15.78 -17.01 14.20
N LEU A 114 -14.82 -16.38 13.53
CA LEU A 114 -14.41 -16.69 12.16
C LEU A 114 -12.88 -16.60 12.06
N ASP A 115 -12.25 -17.72 12.43
CA ASP A 115 -10.93 -18.13 11.96
C ASP A 115 -11.07 -18.42 10.45
N VAL A 116 -11.19 -17.38 9.61
CA VAL A 116 -11.07 -17.56 8.15
C VAL A 116 -9.58 -17.61 7.89
N ASP A 117 -9.05 -18.82 7.93
CA ASP A 117 -7.63 -19.08 7.71
C ASP A 117 -7.34 -18.79 6.23
N TYR A 118 -6.89 -17.57 5.94
CA TYR A 118 -6.43 -17.11 4.62
C TYR A 118 -5.35 -18.04 4.01
N LEU A 119 -4.76 -18.93 4.81
CA LEU A 119 -3.86 -19.99 4.37
C LEU A 119 -4.55 -21.16 3.65
N GLU A 120 -5.88 -21.30 3.77
CA GLU A 120 -6.66 -22.36 3.12
C GLU A 120 -7.21 -21.95 1.74
N ASP A 121 -7.13 -20.67 1.38
CA ASP A 121 -7.63 -20.16 0.10
C ASP A 121 -6.65 -20.45 -1.04
N ARG A 122 -7.18 -20.95 -2.17
CA ARG A 122 -6.39 -21.24 -3.38
C ARG A 122 -5.98 -19.95 -4.08
N VAL A 123 -4.70 -19.83 -4.41
CA VAL A 123 -4.12 -18.65 -5.04
C VAL A 123 -3.88 -18.92 -6.53
N ILE A 124 -4.31 -17.99 -7.39
CA ILE A 124 -4.07 -18.07 -8.84
C ILE A 124 -2.85 -17.22 -9.19
N PHE A 125 -1.88 -17.87 -9.83
CA PHE A 125 -0.60 -17.27 -10.21
C PHE A 125 -0.58 -16.87 -11.68
N SER A 126 -0.15 -15.63 -11.96
CA SER A 126 0.31 -15.19 -13.29
C SER A 126 1.69 -14.54 -13.18
N GLU A 127 2.38 -14.26 -14.29
CA GLU A 127 3.71 -13.62 -14.25
C GLU A 127 3.71 -12.28 -13.47
N ASP A 128 2.57 -11.58 -13.44
CA ASP A 128 2.46 -10.21 -12.93
C ASP A 128 1.47 -10.01 -11.77
N LYS A 129 0.74 -11.07 -11.32
CA LYS A 129 -0.34 -10.94 -10.34
C LYS A 129 -0.49 -12.16 -9.43
N LEU A 130 -0.78 -11.89 -8.15
CA LEU A 130 -1.27 -12.85 -7.17
C LEU A 130 -2.77 -12.55 -6.94
N MET A 131 -3.64 -13.52 -7.20
CA MET A 131 -5.09 -13.36 -7.02
C MET A 131 -5.61 -14.40 -6.01
N ASP A 132 -6.45 -13.97 -5.08
CA ASP A 132 -7.15 -14.87 -4.16
C ASP A 132 -8.29 -15.63 -4.85
N SER A 133 -8.97 -16.49 -4.10
CA SER A 133 -10.11 -17.30 -4.54
C SER A 133 -11.30 -16.46 -5.01
N ASP A 134 -11.37 -15.18 -4.62
CA ASP A 134 -12.40 -14.20 -5.00
C ASP A 134 -12.00 -13.35 -6.23
N SER A 135 -10.87 -13.67 -6.88
CA SER A 135 -10.29 -12.87 -7.97
C SER A 135 -9.94 -11.43 -7.58
N LYS A 136 -9.73 -11.16 -6.28
CA LYS A 136 -9.16 -9.90 -5.83
C LYS A 136 -7.65 -9.99 -5.92
N ALA A 137 -7.05 -8.91 -6.40
CA ALA A 137 -5.60 -8.83 -6.49
C ALA A 137 -5.01 -8.65 -5.09
N VAL A 138 -4.19 -9.60 -4.66
CA VAL A 138 -3.47 -9.59 -3.38
C VAL A 138 -2.12 -8.90 -3.53
N MET A 139 -1.53 -8.95 -4.73
CA MET A 139 -0.29 -8.24 -5.08
C MET A 139 -0.22 -8.01 -6.60
N MET A 140 0.21 -6.81 -7.02
CA MET A 140 0.17 -6.38 -8.42
C MET A 140 1.53 -5.83 -8.90
N ALA A 141 1.85 -6.02 -10.17
CA ALA A 141 3.08 -5.49 -10.79
C ALA A 141 3.30 -3.97 -10.64
N TRP A 142 2.25 -3.16 -10.43
CA TRP A 142 2.38 -1.72 -10.22
C TRP A 142 3.04 -1.36 -8.87
N GLU A 143 3.08 -2.30 -7.91
CA GLU A 143 3.74 -2.12 -6.61
C GLU A 143 5.27 -2.32 -6.70
N LYS A 144 5.78 -2.80 -7.85
CA LYS A 144 7.21 -3.10 -8.06
C LYS A 144 8.14 -1.92 -7.81
N PRO A 145 7.88 -0.68 -8.30
CA PRO A 145 8.75 0.46 -8.01
C PRO A 145 8.84 0.78 -6.52
N LEU A 146 7.75 0.59 -5.77
CA LEU A 146 7.72 0.77 -4.32
C LEU A 146 8.53 -0.31 -3.60
N MET A 147 8.39 -1.57 -4.01
CA MET A 147 9.21 -2.68 -3.49
C MET A 147 10.71 -2.45 -3.73
N GLU A 148 11.09 -1.98 -4.93
CA GLU A 148 12.49 -1.67 -5.28
C GLU A 148 13.03 -0.49 -4.45
N ALA A 149 12.24 0.59 -4.27
CA ALA A 149 12.62 1.71 -3.42
C ALA A 149 12.77 1.31 -1.95
N HIS A 150 11.89 0.44 -1.45
CA HIS A 150 11.94 -0.06 -0.08
C HIS A 150 13.11 -1.03 0.13
N ALA A 151 13.35 -1.94 -0.80
CA ALA A 151 14.53 -2.80 -0.81
C ALA A 151 15.82 -1.96 -0.80
N LYS A 152 15.90 -0.89 -1.61
CA LYS A 152 17.02 0.05 -1.59
C LYS A 152 17.21 0.68 -0.21
N ALA A 153 16.14 1.18 0.42
CA ALA A 153 16.22 1.85 1.72
C ALA A 153 16.74 0.90 2.82
N VAL A 154 16.26 -0.34 2.86
CA VAL A 154 16.62 -1.30 3.91
C VAL A 154 17.96 -1.99 3.63
N CYS A 155 18.32 -2.18 2.36
CA CYS A 155 19.58 -2.82 1.98
C CYS A 155 20.78 -1.85 1.89
N SER A 156 20.59 -0.54 2.14
CA SER A 156 21.64 0.50 2.01
C SER A 156 22.89 0.30 2.89
N GLY A 157 22.93 -0.73 3.75
CA GLY A 157 24.08 -1.09 4.59
C GLY A 157 24.64 -2.50 4.39
N GLY A 158 24.15 -3.29 3.42
CA GLY A 158 24.65 -4.66 3.16
C GLY A 158 24.41 -5.66 4.31
N GLY A 159 23.42 -5.41 5.16
CA GLY A 159 23.18 -6.17 6.40
C GLY A 159 22.46 -7.51 6.22
N HIS A 160 21.97 -8.03 7.35
CA HIS A 160 21.09 -9.19 7.42
C HIS A 160 19.64 -8.72 7.26
N ILE A 161 18.94 -9.19 6.23
CA ILE A 161 17.56 -8.80 5.92
C ILE A 161 16.62 -9.91 6.34
N LEU A 162 15.54 -9.57 7.05
CA LEU A 162 14.43 -10.47 7.32
C LEU A 162 13.21 -9.97 6.54
N ASN A 163 12.70 -10.75 5.59
CA ASN A 163 11.42 -10.51 4.94
C ASN A 163 10.35 -11.44 5.54
N ILE A 164 9.26 -10.88 6.04
CA ILE A 164 8.10 -11.62 6.54
C ILE A 164 6.95 -11.30 5.60
N GLY A 165 6.54 -12.25 4.75
CA GLY A 165 5.71 -11.87 3.63
C GLY A 165 4.77 -12.90 3.04
N PHE A 166 3.82 -12.36 2.28
CA PHE A 166 2.93 -13.04 1.35
C PHE A 166 3.24 -12.49 -0.04
N GLY A 167 3.96 -13.22 -0.88
CA GLY A 167 4.28 -12.69 -2.20
C GLY A 167 5.03 -13.63 -3.15
N MET A 168 4.96 -13.28 -4.42
CA MET A 168 5.54 -13.98 -5.58
C MET A 168 7.08 -14.05 -5.62
N GLY A 169 7.78 -13.69 -4.54
CA GLY A 169 9.23 -13.50 -4.55
C GLY A 169 9.68 -12.20 -5.24
N LEU A 170 8.77 -11.25 -5.51
CA LEU A 170 9.09 -9.99 -6.20
C LEU A 170 9.96 -9.07 -5.35
N VAL A 171 9.53 -8.82 -4.11
CA VAL A 171 10.31 -8.03 -3.15
C VAL A 171 11.62 -8.73 -2.81
N ASP A 172 11.59 -10.06 -2.70
CA ASP A 172 12.78 -10.87 -2.47
C ASP A 172 13.78 -10.71 -3.62
N THR A 173 13.30 -10.73 -4.86
CA THR A 173 14.12 -10.51 -6.06
C THR A 173 14.76 -9.12 -6.04
N ALA A 174 14.01 -8.08 -5.65
CA ALA A 174 14.53 -6.73 -5.50
C ALA A 174 15.60 -6.64 -4.40
N ILE A 175 15.36 -7.26 -3.23
CA ILE A 175 16.34 -7.34 -2.13
C ILE A 175 17.64 -8.00 -2.61
N GLN A 176 17.55 -9.08 -3.37
CA GLN A 176 18.73 -9.80 -3.87
C GLN A 176 19.60 -8.98 -4.83
N GLN A 177 19.07 -7.95 -5.50
CA GLN A 177 19.87 -7.03 -6.33
C GLN A 177 20.89 -6.24 -5.51
N TYR A 178 20.67 -6.10 -4.21
CA TYR A 178 21.57 -5.41 -3.28
C TYR A 178 22.55 -6.35 -2.56
N ALA A 179 22.56 -7.64 -2.92
CA ALA A 179 23.47 -8.65 -2.38
C ALA A 179 23.61 -8.61 -0.83
N PRO A 180 22.50 -8.78 -0.08
CA PRO A 180 22.56 -8.80 1.38
C PRO A 180 23.43 -9.95 1.87
N VAL A 181 24.10 -9.76 3.01
CA VAL A 181 24.93 -10.79 3.66
C VAL A 181 24.11 -12.03 3.99
N LYS A 182 22.87 -11.83 4.48
CA LYS A 182 21.90 -12.90 4.72
C LYS A 182 20.50 -12.37 4.43
N HIS A 183 19.67 -13.17 3.79
CA HIS A 183 18.28 -12.87 3.50
C HIS A 183 17.41 -13.98 4.06
N THR A 184 16.74 -13.72 5.17
CA THR A 184 15.81 -14.66 5.79
C THR A 184 14.40 -14.33 5.32
N ILE A 185 13.66 -15.31 4.85
CA ILE A 185 12.29 -15.15 4.33
C ILE A 185 11.38 -16.02 5.18
N ILE A 186 10.33 -15.45 5.76
CA ILE A 186 9.26 -16.21 6.40
C ILE A 186 8.06 -16.22 5.44
N GLU A 187 7.67 -17.42 5.01
CA GLU A 187 6.54 -17.65 4.10
C GLU A 187 5.53 -18.59 4.75
N ALA A 188 4.29 -18.13 4.90
CA ALA A 188 3.23 -18.87 5.57
C ALA A 188 2.38 -19.68 4.58
N HIS A 189 2.30 -19.26 3.31
CA HIS A 189 1.46 -19.88 2.29
C HIS A 189 2.15 -21.10 1.65
N PRO A 190 1.56 -22.32 1.73
CA PRO A 190 2.18 -23.55 1.22
C PRO A 190 2.54 -23.49 -0.27
N GLU A 191 1.63 -23.01 -1.12
CA GLU A 191 1.87 -22.98 -2.58
C GLU A 191 2.97 -21.99 -2.99
N VAL A 192 3.11 -20.89 -2.25
CA VAL A 192 4.16 -19.88 -2.49
C VAL A 192 5.49 -20.44 -2.03
N TYR A 193 5.53 -21.05 -0.84
CA TYR A 193 6.73 -21.74 -0.33
C TYR A 193 7.23 -22.81 -1.31
N GLU A 194 6.35 -23.69 -1.78
CA GLU A 194 6.71 -24.72 -2.77
C GLU A 194 7.20 -24.13 -4.09
N ARG A 195 6.60 -23.01 -4.54
CA ARG A 195 7.07 -22.30 -5.73
C ARG A 195 8.48 -21.75 -5.52
N MET A 196 8.76 -21.11 -4.38
CA MET A 196 10.09 -20.58 -4.08
C MET A 196 11.16 -21.66 -4.13
N LEU A 197 10.87 -22.84 -3.56
CA LEU A 197 11.77 -23.98 -3.65
C LEU A 197 11.98 -24.43 -5.11
N ARG A 198 10.89 -24.57 -5.89
CA ARG A 198 10.97 -24.95 -7.31
C ARG A 198 11.72 -23.95 -8.19
N THR A 199 11.72 -22.66 -7.83
CA THR A 199 12.42 -21.61 -8.57
C THR A 199 13.84 -21.35 -8.04
N GLY A 200 14.36 -22.22 -7.16
CA GLY A 200 15.75 -22.21 -6.71
C GLY A 200 16.06 -21.20 -5.59
N TRP A 201 15.05 -20.63 -4.93
CA TRP A 201 15.30 -19.71 -3.81
C TRP A 201 15.99 -20.39 -2.64
N GLY A 202 15.64 -21.65 -2.35
CA GLY A 202 16.26 -22.43 -1.29
C GLY A 202 17.70 -22.86 -1.58
N GLU A 203 18.17 -22.70 -2.82
CA GLU A 203 19.52 -23.07 -3.27
C GLU A 203 20.51 -21.89 -3.20
N LYS A 204 20.04 -20.67 -2.94
CA LYS A 204 20.89 -19.48 -2.83
C LYS A 204 21.64 -19.50 -1.49
N ASP A 205 22.98 -19.40 -1.54
CA ASP A 205 23.86 -19.47 -0.36
C ASP A 205 23.54 -18.45 0.74
N ASN A 206 23.04 -17.27 0.38
CA ASN A 206 22.70 -16.20 1.30
C ASN A 206 21.21 -16.16 1.69
N VAL A 207 20.39 -17.12 1.25
CA VAL A 207 18.95 -17.15 1.54
C VAL A 207 18.60 -18.24 2.54
N LYS A 208 17.75 -17.92 3.52
CA LYS A 208 17.12 -18.88 4.43
C LYS A 208 15.60 -18.71 4.37
N ILE A 209 14.87 -19.71 3.89
CA ILE A 209 13.40 -19.69 3.88
C ILE A 209 12.89 -20.48 5.09
N ILE A 210 11.98 -19.89 5.87
CA ILE A 210 11.33 -20.50 7.02
C ILE A 210 9.84 -20.60 6.70
N PHE A 211 9.32 -21.84 6.67
CA PHE A 211 7.91 -22.08 6.42
C PHE A 211 7.09 -21.93 7.71
N GLY A 212 6.01 -21.17 7.63
CA GLY A 212 5.03 -21.01 8.71
C GLY A 212 4.71 -19.56 9.00
N ARG A 213 3.68 -19.34 9.83
CA ARG A 213 3.31 -18.00 10.27
C ARG A 213 4.44 -17.43 11.13
N TRP A 214 4.76 -16.15 10.95
CA TRP A 214 5.88 -15.52 11.65
C TRP A 214 5.77 -15.63 13.17
N GLN A 215 4.56 -15.57 13.72
CA GLN A 215 4.29 -15.75 15.16
C GLN A 215 4.78 -17.11 15.68
N ASP A 216 4.67 -18.15 14.85
CA ASP A 216 5.00 -19.52 15.22
C ASP A 216 6.50 -19.81 15.01
N VAL A 217 7.14 -19.09 14.08
CA VAL A 217 8.54 -19.34 13.68
C VAL A 217 9.55 -18.34 14.25
N LEU A 218 9.07 -17.32 14.98
CA LEU A 218 9.92 -16.37 15.72
C LEU A 218 11.05 -17.05 16.54
N PRO A 219 10.82 -18.15 17.28
CA PRO A 219 11.88 -18.83 18.03
C PRO A 219 13.00 -19.44 17.15
N GLN A 220 12.76 -19.59 15.85
CA GLN A 220 13.73 -20.12 14.88
C GLN A 220 14.63 -19.02 14.26
N LEU A 221 14.30 -17.75 14.51
CA LEU A 221 15.12 -16.61 14.13
C LEU A 221 16.30 -16.48 15.12
N GLU A 222 17.49 -16.23 14.58
CA GLU A 222 18.68 -15.92 15.39
C GLU A 222 18.53 -14.54 16.06
N SER A 223 19.56 -14.09 16.82
CA SER A 223 19.58 -12.75 17.39
C SER A 223 19.34 -11.69 16.32
N TYR A 224 18.27 -10.94 16.47
CA TYR A 224 17.82 -9.93 15.54
C TYR A 224 17.83 -8.57 16.24
N ASP A 225 18.46 -7.56 15.63
CA ASP A 225 18.77 -6.27 16.27
C ASP A 225 17.68 -5.20 16.06
N GLY A 226 16.59 -5.53 15.37
CA GLY A 226 15.51 -4.57 15.11
C GLY A 226 15.64 -3.77 13.82
N ASN A 227 16.84 -3.71 13.22
CA ASN A 227 17.19 -2.65 12.26
C ASN A 227 16.94 -3.00 10.77
N SER A 228 16.47 -4.20 10.45
CA SER A 228 16.33 -4.71 9.06
C SER A 228 15.20 -5.76 8.87
N VAL A 229 14.00 -5.54 9.44
CA VAL A 229 12.80 -6.36 9.17
C VAL A 229 11.98 -5.65 8.11
N LEU A 230 11.76 -6.36 7.02
CA LEU A 230 10.69 -6.13 6.09
C LEU A 230 9.46 -6.93 6.53
N PHE A 231 8.32 -6.26 6.65
CA PHE A 231 7.03 -6.92 6.60
C PHE A 231 6.50 -6.69 5.18
N SER A 232 6.30 -7.74 4.39
CA SER A 232 5.76 -7.64 3.02
C SER A 232 4.26 -7.34 2.99
N VAL A 233 3.64 -7.09 4.14
CA VAL A 233 2.40 -6.34 4.17
C VAL A 233 2.83 -4.87 4.12
N ILE A 234 2.80 -4.25 2.93
CA ILE A 234 2.50 -2.82 2.90
C ILE A 234 1.02 -2.75 3.23
N LYS A 235 0.75 -2.93 4.52
CA LYS A 235 -0.32 -2.20 5.14
C LYS A 235 0.21 -0.79 5.06
N LEU A 236 -0.18 -0.09 3.99
CA LEU A 236 -0.30 1.35 4.08
C LEU A 236 -1.08 1.50 5.37
N ASN A 237 -0.51 2.16 6.36
CA ASN A 237 -1.20 2.38 7.64
C ASN A 237 -2.56 3.06 7.46
#